data_AF-A0A7W1MUI0-F1
#
_entry.id   AF-A0A7W1MUI0-F1
#
_cell.length_a   1.000
_cell.length_b   1.000
_cell.length_c   1.000
_cell.angle_alpha   90.00
_cell.angle_beta   90.00
_cell.angle_gamma   90.00
#
_symmetry.space_group_name_H-M   'P 1'
#
loop_
_entity.id
_entity.type
_entity.pdbx_description
1 polymer ?
#
loop_
_entity_poly.entity_id
_entity_poly.type
_entity_poly.pdbx_seq_one_letter_code
_entity_poly.pdbx_strand_id
1 'polypeptide(L)'
;MTADTLLSQNDLLRRQLSLDRETVKAMTDSLVVSNAEAELFRRKYADLQLRMDALGVESVNKDRAKLEQRLLQAVSDLQILQKEKIAHREQLLQLTEAVLRYVKTTPSGDADARMEVEAQLRASNRLTGKKAVSQPNESEIPDLMDGKVLSVKEEWSLVVGNLGAEQGVKIGMPLRVMRSGRNIATLRVVDVRDKISGAVVQEMDSAKDRIKVGDRLQVDARPSVSQN
;
A
#
# COMPACT_ATOMS: atom_id res chain seq x y z
N MET A 1 -1.45 -27.88 -90.03
CA MET A 1 -0.66 -27.42 -88.88
C MET A 1 0.78 -27.85 -89.12
N THR A 2 1.70 -26.89 -89.25
CA THR A 2 3.10 -27.15 -89.62
C THR A 2 3.92 -27.49 -88.38
N ALA A 3 4.89 -28.39 -88.49
CA ALA A 3 5.73 -28.87 -87.37
C ALA A 3 6.35 -27.72 -86.54
N ASP A 4 6.69 -26.60 -87.18
CA ASP A 4 7.25 -25.41 -86.54
C ASP A 4 6.28 -24.73 -85.54
N THR A 5 4.97 -24.79 -85.79
CA THR A 5 3.95 -24.26 -84.87
C THR A 5 3.83 -25.10 -83.60
N LEU A 6 4.01 -26.42 -83.70
CA LEU A 6 4.00 -27.32 -82.54
C LEU A 6 5.29 -27.19 -81.72
N LEU A 7 6.43 -26.97 -82.38
CA LEU A 7 7.73 -26.75 -81.73
C LEU A 7 7.75 -25.45 -80.92
N SER A 8 7.28 -24.35 -81.53
CA SER A 8 7.15 -23.07 -80.82
C SER A 8 6.15 -23.11 -79.65
N GLN A 9 5.03 -23.85 -79.78
CA GLN A 9 4.12 -24.10 -78.67
C GLN A 9 4.77 -24.92 -77.55
N ASN A 10 5.59 -25.92 -77.88
CA ASN A 10 6.30 -26.71 -76.87
C ASN A 10 7.30 -25.85 -76.09
N ASP A 11 8.03 -24.97 -76.78
CA ASP A 11 8.98 -24.05 -76.15
C ASP A 11 8.29 -23.03 -75.24
N LEU A 12 7.13 -22.50 -75.66
CA LEU A 12 6.30 -21.62 -74.83
C LEU A 12 5.79 -22.35 -73.57
N LEU A 13 5.28 -23.57 -73.72
CA LEU A 13 4.82 -24.38 -72.60
C LEU A 13 5.95 -24.72 -71.63
N ARG A 14 7.16 -25.01 -72.12
CA ARG A 14 8.35 -25.25 -71.28
C ARG A 14 8.75 -24.01 -70.48
N ARG A 15 8.70 -22.83 -71.10
CA ARG A 15 8.94 -21.55 -70.42
C ARG A 15 7.88 -21.26 -69.36
N GLN A 16 6.62 -21.54 -69.65
CA GLN A 16 5.55 -21.35 -68.69
C GLN A 16 5.69 -22.31 -67.50
N LEU A 17 6.00 -23.58 -67.75
CA LEU A 17 6.28 -24.56 -66.70
C LEU A 17 7.51 -24.19 -65.85
N SER A 18 8.54 -23.53 -66.42
CA SER A 18 9.68 -23.07 -65.61
C SER A 18 9.30 -21.90 -64.73
N LEU A 19 8.54 -20.93 -65.25
CA LEU A 19 8.03 -19.78 -64.48
C LEU A 19 7.09 -20.25 -63.36
N ASP A 20 6.18 -21.19 -63.64
CA ASP A 20 5.27 -21.74 -62.64
C ASP A 20 6.04 -22.48 -61.55
N ARG A 21 7.11 -23.22 -61.88
CA ARG A 21 7.98 -23.85 -60.89
C ARG A 21 8.75 -22.85 -60.04
N GLU A 22 9.23 -21.77 -60.64
CA GLU A 22 9.93 -20.71 -59.91
C GLU A 22 8.98 -19.96 -58.96
N THR A 23 7.76 -19.68 -59.39
CA THR A 23 6.74 -19.04 -58.54
C THR A 23 6.31 -19.93 -57.39
N VAL A 24 6.08 -21.23 -57.63
CA VAL A 24 5.79 -22.20 -56.57
C VAL A 24 6.95 -22.26 -55.57
N LYS A 25 8.20 -22.30 -56.06
CA LYS A 25 9.38 -22.33 -55.19
C LYS A 25 9.49 -21.05 -54.34
N ALA A 26 9.31 -19.88 -54.94
CA ALA A 26 9.33 -18.61 -54.22
C ALA A 26 8.20 -18.52 -53.18
N MET A 27 7.00 -19.01 -53.51
CA MET A 27 5.88 -19.10 -52.56
C MET A 27 6.18 -20.06 -51.41
N THR A 28 6.75 -21.23 -51.68
CA THR A 28 7.12 -22.18 -50.62
C THR A 28 8.20 -21.62 -49.71
N ASP A 29 9.21 -20.95 -50.26
CA ASP A 29 10.27 -20.34 -49.47
C ASP A 29 9.70 -19.21 -48.57
N SER A 30 8.82 -18.38 -49.12
CA SER A 30 8.11 -17.34 -48.36
C SER A 30 7.21 -17.91 -47.25
N LEU A 31 6.49 -19.01 -47.53
CA LEU A 31 5.66 -19.70 -46.54
C LEU A 31 6.51 -20.30 -45.41
N VAL A 32 7.67 -20.88 -45.72
CA VAL A 32 8.58 -21.43 -44.70
C VAL A 32 9.10 -20.30 -43.79
N VAL A 33 9.51 -19.16 -44.36
CA VAL A 33 9.97 -18.00 -43.59
C VAL A 33 8.84 -17.45 -42.71
N SER A 34 7.65 -17.24 -43.28
CA SER A 34 6.50 -16.72 -42.52
C SER A 34 6.09 -17.67 -41.38
N ASN A 35 6.10 -18.98 -41.63
CA ASN A 35 5.76 -19.96 -40.60
C ASN A 35 6.82 -20.01 -39.49
N ALA A 36 8.10 -19.91 -39.84
CA ALA A 36 9.19 -19.83 -38.86
C ALA A 36 9.07 -18.57 -37.98
N GLU A 37 8.74 -17.41 -38.56
CA GLU A 37 8.47 -16.19 -37.81
C GLU A 37 7.26 -16.34 -36.88
N ALA A 38 6.16 -16.92 -37.37
CA ALA A 38 4.96 -17.16 -36.57
C ALA A 38 5.24 -18.08 -35.37
N GLU A 39 6.07 -19.11 -35.54
CA GLU A 39 6.53 -19.96 -34.43
C GLU A 39 7.35 -19.17 -33.41
N LEU A 40 8.28 -18.32 -33.86
CA LEU A 40 9.08 -17.49 -32.96
C LEU A 40 8.21 -16.53 -32.16
N PHE A 41 7.21 -15.90 -32.79
CA PHE A 41 6.26 -15.06 -32.07
C PHE A 41 5.47 -15.87 -31.04
N ARG A 42 4.93 -17.04 -31.41
CA ARG A 42 4.22 -17.92 -30.47
C ARG A 42 5.08 -18.29 -29.26
N ARG A 43 6.36 -18.62 -29.48
CA ARG A 43 7.30 -18.93 -28.38
C ARG A 43 7.53 -17.72 -27.48
N LYS A 44 7.72 -16.51 -28.05
CA LYS A 44 7.86 -15.27 -27.28
C LYS A 44 6.61 -14.92 -26.48
N TYR A 45 5.41 -15.13 -27.06
CA TYR A 45 4.14 -14.93 -26.35
C TYR A 45 3.98 -15.91 -25.20
N ALA A 46 4.31 -17.19 -25.42
CA ALA A 46 4.27 -18.19 -24.35
C ALA A 46 5.24 -17.87 -23.21
N ASP A 47 6.48 -17.44 -23.53
CA ASP A 47 7.44 -16.99 -22.50
C ASP A 47 6.95 -15.75 -21.77
N LEU A 48 6.39 -14.77 -22.49
CA LEU A 48 5.82 -13.57 -21.87
C LEU A 48 4.65 -13.92 -20.94
N GLN A 49 3.77 -14.84 -21.36
CA GLN A 49 2.66 -15.28 -20.55
C GLN A 49 3.12 -16.04 -19.30
N LEU A 50 4.09 -16.95 -19.42
CA LEU A 50 4.71 -17.61 -18.26
C LEU A 50 5.36 -16.61 -17.31
N ARG A 51 5.99 -15.54 -17.82
CA ARG A 51 6.52 -14.46 -16.98
C ARG A 51 5.41 -13.66 -16.31
N MET A 52 4.30 -13.37 -16.97
CA MET A 52 3.15 -12.67 -16.37
C MET A 52 2.48 -13.52 -15.27
N ASP A 53 2.36 -14.83 -15.52
CA ASP A 53 1.86 -15.81 -14.56
C ASP A 53 2.82 -15.92 -13.35
N ALA A 54 4.13 -15.98 -13.59
CA ALA A 54 5.15 -16.02 -12.54
C ALA A 54 5.21 -14.71 -11.72
N LEU A 55 4.93 -13.56 -12.35
CA LEU A 55 4.77 -12.28 -11.67
C LEU A 55 3.44 -12.18 -10.91
N GLY A 56 2.56 -13.18 -11.03
CA GLY A 56 1.32 -13.28 -10.26
C GLY A 56 0.27 -12.22 -10.62
N VAL A 57 0.39 -11.57 -11.79
CA VAL A 57 -0.52 -10.50 -12.21
C VAL A 57 -1.95 -11.03 -12.43
N GLU A 58 -2.10 -12.27 -12.91
CA GLU A 58 -3.39 -12.98 -12.98
C GLU A 58 -4.05 -13.15 -11.60
N SER A 59 -3.25 -13.46 -10.56
CA SER A 59 -3.69 -13.60 -9.17
C SER A 59 -4.13 -12.25 -8.61
N VAL A 60 -3.33 -11.21 -8.85
CA VAL A 60 -3.64 -9.84 -8.42
C VAL A 60 -4.90 -9.33 -9.09
N ASN A 61 -5.18 -9.64 -10.36
CA ASN A 61 -6.40 -9.17 -11.02
C ASN A 61 -7.69 -9.83 -10.48
N LYS A 62 -7.66 -11.15 -10.22
CA LYS A 62 -8.81 -11.85 -9.60
C LYS A 62 -9.03 -11.43 -8.15
N ASP A 63 -7.95 -11.19 -7.43
CA ASP A 63 -8.02 -10.74 -6.05
C ASP A 63 -8.34 -9.25 -5.95
N ARG A 64 -7.97 -8.43 -6.94
CA ARG A 64 -8.30 -7.00 -7.00
C ARG A 64 -9.81 -6.77 -7.05
N ALA A 65 -10.54 -7.52 -7.87
CA ALA A 65 -12.00 -7.42 -7.91
C ALA A 65 -12.65 -7.80 -6.56
N LYS A 66 -12.14 -8.87 -5.91
CA LYS A 66 -12.61 -9.29 -4.58
C LYS A 66 -12.21 -8.31 -3.47
N LEU A 67 -11.03 -7.73 -3.56
CA LEU A 67 -10.50 -6.72 -2.64
C LEU A 67 -11.29 -5.42 -2.77
N GLU A 68 -11.58 -4.96 -3.99
CA GLU A 68 -12.42 -3.81 -4.27
C GLU A 68 -13.84 -4.03 -3.73
N GLN A 69 -14.41 -5.23 -3.92
CA GLN A 69 -15.72 -5.58 -3.34
C GLN A 69 -15.70 -5.58 -1.80
N ARG A 70 -14.66 -6.15 -1.18
CA ARG A 70 -14.49 -6.14 0.28
C ARG A 70 -14.27 -4.73 0.83
N LEU A 71 -13.52 -3.89 0.11
CA LEU A 71 -13.29 -2.50 0.46
C LEU A 71 -14.61 -1.73 0.41
N LEU A 72 -15.38 -1.88 -0.67
CA LEU A 72 -16.69 -1.24 -0.80
C LEU A 72 -17.63 -1.65 0.33
N GLN A 73 -17.64 -2.95 0.70
CA GLN A 73 -18.44 -3.43 1.82
C GLN A 73 -17.96 -2.85 3.17
N ALA A 74 -16.66 -2.84 3.44
CA ALA A 74 -16.13 -2.25 4.67
C ALA A 74 -16.41 -0.74 4.77
N VAL A 75 -16.38 -0.02 3.65
CA VAL A 75 -16.73 1.41 3.60
C VAL A 75 -18.23 1.61 3.81
N SER A 76 -19.09 0.80 3.20
CA SER A 76 -20.54 0.90 3.43
C SER A 76 -20.91 0.58 4.88
N ASP A 77 -20.28 -0.44 5.47
CA ASP A 77 -20.51 -0.84 6.86
C ASP A 77 -20.06 0.28 7.81
N LEU A 78 -18.91 0.92 7.55
CA LEU A 78 -18.47 2.09 8.31
C LEU A 78 -19.43 3.27 8.21
N GLN A 79 -19.98 3.54 7.03
CA GLN A 79 -20.95 4.62 6.85
C GLN A 79 -22.25 4.36 7.63
N ILE A 80 -22.72 3.12 7.65
CA ILE A 80 -23.91 2.72 8.42
C ILE A 80 -23.65 2.89 9.91
N LEU A 81 -22.54 2.36 10.42
CA LEU A 81 -22.16 2.50 11.83
C LEU A 81 -21.97 3.96 12.25
N GLN A 82 -21.45 4.81 11.36
CA GLN A 82 -21.36 6.24 11.61
C GLN A 82 -22.73 6.90 11.73
N LYS A 83 -23.68 6.55 10.85
CA LYS A 83 -25.07 7.06 10.93
C LYS A 83 -25.77 6.62 12.20
N GLU A 84 -25.66 5.34 12.57
CA GLU A 84 -26.24 4.82 13.82
C GLU A 84 -25.66 5.53 15.05
N LYS A 85 -24.35 5.74 15.07
CA LYS A 85 -23.68 6.48 16.15
C LYS A 85 -24.16 7.94 16.26
N ILE A 86 -24.42 8.59 15.13
CA ILE A 86 -25.00 9.95 15.12
C ILE A 86 -26.42 9.91 15.69
N ALA A 87 -27.26 8.97 15.26
CA ALA A 87 -28.62 8.80 15.76
C ALA A 87 -28.65 8.51 17.27
N HIS A 88 -27.78 7.62 17.77
CA HIS A 88 -27.65 7.35 19.20
C HIS A 88 -27.17 8.59 19.98
N ARG A 89 -26.25 9.37 19.42
CA ARG A 89 -25.80 10.62 20.04
C ARG A 89 -26.95 11.62 20.15
N GLU A 90 -27.80 11.73 19.13
CA GLU A 90 -28.96 12.61 19.16
C GLU A 90 -30.00 12.17 20.21
N GLN A 91 -30.28 10.87 20.30
CA GLN A 91 -31.15 10.31 21.34
C GLN A 91 -30.63 10.59 22.75
N LEU A 92 -29.32 10.43 22.96
CA LEU A 92 -28.70 10.76 24.25
C LEU A 92 -28.80 12.26 24.56
N LEU A 93 -28.64 13.14 23.58
CA LEU A 93 -28.82 14.58 23.78
C LEU A 93 -30.27 14.91 24.17
N GLN A 94 -31.25 14.35 23.47
CA GLN A 94 -32.67 14.52 23.80
C GLN A 94 -33.00 14.00 25.21
N LEU A 95 -32.44 12.85 25.60
CA LEU A 95 -32.59 12.32 26.96
C LEU A 95 -31.96 13.26 28.00
N THR A 96 -30.75 13.76 27.76
CA THR A 96 -30.11 14.70 28.68
C THR A 96 -30.91 15.99 28.82
N GLU A 97 -31.54 16.48 27.75
CA GLU A 97 -32.41 17.64 27.79
C GLU A 97 -33.70 17.37 28.60
N ALA A 98 -34.32 16.20 28.40
CA ALA A 98 -35.50 15.80 29.16
C ALA A 98 -35.21 15.65 30.67
N VAL A 99 -34.06 15.06 31.03
CA VAL A 99 -33.59 14.95 32.42
C VAL A 99 -33.33 16.33 33.02
N LEU A 100 -32.69 17.24 32.26
CA LEU A 100 -32.48 18.61 32.70
C LEU A 100 -33.79 19.36 32.96
N ARG A 101 -34.79 19.20 32.08
CA ARG A 101 -36.12 19.81 32.28
C ARG A 101 -36.80 19.23 33.53
N TYR A 102 -36.71 17.91 33.75
CA TYR A 102 -37.29 17.24 34.92
C TYR A 102 -36.65 17.72 36.24
N VAL A 103 -35.32 17.75 36.34
CA VAL A 103 -34.61 18.22 37.55
C VAL A 103 -34.94 19.68 37.87
N LYS A 104 -35.10 20.52 36.83
CA LYS A 104 -35.44 21.94 37.00
C LYS A 104 -36.89 22.19 37.45
N THR A 105 -37.84 21.32 37.09
CA THR A 105 -39.26 21.51 37.43
C THR A 105 -39.66 20.94 38.79
N THR A 106 -38.90 19.98 39.34
CA THR A 106 -39.09 19.54 40.73
C THR A 106 -38.50 20.56 41.71
N PRO A 107 -39.25 21.08 42.71
CA PRO A 107 -38.71 22.00 43.72
C PRO A 107 -38.16 21.30 44.98
N SER A 108 -38.37 19.99 45.14
CA SER A 108 -37.99 19.23 46.34
C SER A 108 -37.44 17.85 45.94
N GLY A 109 -36.15 17.79 45.64
CA GLY A 109 -35.45 16.54 45.38
C GLY A 109 -34.01 16.70 45.83
N ASP A 110 -33.48 15.69 46.52
CA ASP A 110 -32.20 15.68 47.24
C ASP A 110 -31.12 16.47 46.50
N ALA A 111 -30.55 17.47 47.19
CA ALA A 111 -29.54 18.37 46.63
C ALA A 111 -28.34 17.60 46.06
N ASP A 112 -28.01 16.45 46.64
CA ASP A 112 -26.95 15.56 46.21
C ASP A 112 -27.23 14.91 44.85
N ALA A 113 -28.48 14.47 44.61
CA ALA A 113 -28.89 13.87 43.33
C ALA A 113 -28.87 14.90 42.19
N ARG A 114 -29.16 16.18 42.48
CA ARG A 114 -29.06 17.27 41.48
C ARG A 114 -27.61 17.55 41.12
N MET A 115 -26.75 17.61 42.13
CA MET A 115 -25.33 17.87 41.96
C MET A 115 -24.66 16.75 41.15
N GLU A 116 -25.01 15.49 41.40
CA GLU A 116 -24.48 14.33 40.67
C GLU A 116 -24.91 14.35 39.19
N VAL A 117 -26.19 14.64 38.91
CA VAL A 117 -26.69 14.76 37.53
C VAL A 117 -26.01 15.91 36.78
N GLU A 118 -25.82 17.08 37.41
CA GLU A 118 -25.08 18.18 36.80
C GLU A 118 -23.60 17.85 36.57
N ALA A 119 -22.95 17.15 37.49
CA ALA A 119 -21.56 16.72 37.33
C ALA A 119 -21.41 15.74 36.15
N GLN A 120 -22.31 14.75 36.06
CA GLN A 120 -22.37 13.78 34.97
C GLN A 120 -22.65 14.46 33.63
N LEU A 121 -23.52 15.47 33.60
CA LEU A 121 -23.82 16.28 32.40
C LEU A 121 -22.62 17.13 31.97
N ARG A 122 -21.91 17.78 32.90
CA ARG A 122 -20.67 18.50 32.57
C ARG A 122 -19.59 17.56 32.01
N ALA A 123 -19.45 16.36 32.58
CA ALA A 123 -18.53 15.34 32.07
C ALA A 123 -18.93 14.87 30.66
N SER A 124 -20.21 14.57 30.45
CA SER A 124 -20.75 14.11 29.16
C SER A 124 -20.64 15.20 28.08
N ASN A 125 -20.89 16.47 28.41
CA ASN A 125 -20.69 17.60 27.49
C ASN A 125 -19.22 17.81 27.11
N ARG A 126 -18.26 17.55 28.02
CA ARG A 126 -16.82 17.61 27.67
C ARG A 126 -16.43 16.52 26.68
N LEU A 127 -16.89 15.29 26.88
CA LEU A 127 -16.66 14.17 25.95
C LEU A 127 -17.31 14.41 24.57
N THR A 128 -18.51 14.98 24.59
CA THR A 128 -19.32 15.26 23.40
C THR A 128 -18.77 16.46 22.62
N GLY A 129 -18.34 17.53 23.30
CA GLY A 129 -17.72 18.73 22.72
C GLY A 129 -16.30 18.49 22.22
N LYS A 130 -15.48 17.71 22.93
CA LYS A 130 -14.12 17.33 22.46
C LYS A 130 -14.17 16.53 21.16
N LYS A 131 -15.23 15.74 20.95
CA LYS A 131 -15.49 15.01 19.69
C LYS A 131 -16.04 15.89 18.56
N ALA A 132 -16.72 16.99 18.86
CA ALA A 132 -17.17 17.96 17.86
C ALA A 132 -16.04 18.87 17.36
N VAL A 133 -15.02 19.09 18.20
CA VAL A 133 -13.75 19.77 17.83
C VAL A 133 -12.72 18.78 17.27
N SER A 134 -13.00 17.47 17.30
CA SER A 134 -12.20 16.47 16.59
C SER A 134 -12.58 16.41 15.10
N GLN A 135 -12.61 17.56 14.43
CA GLN A 135 -12.14 17.59 13.05
C GLN A 135 -10.63 17.37 13.11
N PRO A 136 -10.06 16.49 12.28
CA PRO A 136 -8.63 16.20 12.29
C PRO A 136 -7.86 17.35 11.63
N ASN A 137 -7.69 18.46 12.34
CA ASN A 137 -6.71 19.49 12.00
C ASN A 137 -5.73 19.55 13.19
N GLU A 138 -4.63 18.80 13.12
CA GLU A 138 -3.37 19.27 12.52
C GLU A 138 -2.74 20.36 13.38
N SER A 139 -1.85 19.92 14.29
CA SER A 139 -0.60 20.59 14.70
C SER A 139 0.02 19.88 15.91
N GLU A 140 0.39 18.62 15.75
CA GLU A 140 1.79 18.31 16.04
C GLU A 140 2.43 18.34 14.67
N ILE A 141 3.28 19.34 14.41
CA ILE A 141 4.25 19.27 13.32
C ILE A 141 4.86 17.86 13.46
N PRO A 142 4.65 16.94 12.51
CA PRO A 142 5.49 15.77 12.47
C PRO A 142 6.86 16.36 12.20
N ASP A 143 7.68 16.45 13.23
CA ASP A 143 9.09 16.73 13.03
C ASP A 143 9.49 15.72 11.95
N LEU A 144 10.00 16.20 10.82
CA LEU A 144 10.12 15.46 9.54
C LEU A 144 10.97 14.17 9.66
N MET A 145 11.40 13.85 10.88
CA MET A 145 12.32 12.83 11.34
C MET A 145 11.68 11.84 12.33
N ASP A 146 10.36 11.86 12.53
CA ASP A 146 9.65 10.92 13.40
C ASP A 146 9.10 9.70 12.65
N GLY A 147 9.82 8.59 12.81
CA GLY A 147 9.41 7.28 12.31
C GLY A 147 8.70 6.43 13.35
N LYS A 148 8.15 5.31 12.90
CA LYS A 148 7.63 4.19 13.67
C LYS A 148 8.25 2.90 13.17
N VAL A 149 8.50 1.99 14.11
CA VAL A 149 8.89 0.61 13.80
C VAL A 149 7.69 -0.13 13.20
N LEU A 150 7.82 -0.60 11.95
CA LEU A 150 6.80 -1.41 11.28
C LEU A 150 6.93 -2.88 11.64
N SER A 151 8.16 -3.40 11.65
CA SER A 151 8.41 -4.81 11.88
C SER A 151 9.78 -5.01 12.51
N VAL A 152 9.86 -5.98 13.42
CA VAL A 152 11.11 -6.43 14.02
C VAL A 152 11.27 -7.90 13.69
N LYS A 153 12.38 -8.25 13.04
CA LYS A 153 12.80 -9.64 12.86
C LYS A 153 13.96 -9.92 13.81
N GLU A 154 13.63 -10.51 14.97
CA GLU A 154 14.61 -10.81 16.02
C GLU A 154 15.69 -11.80 15.56
N GLU A 155 15.35 -12.76 14.70
CA GLU A 155 16.28 -13.77 14.16
C GLU A 155 17.49 -13.17 13.42
N TRP A 156 17.35 -11.96 12.87
CA TRP A 156 18.37 -11.28 12.05
C TRP A 156 18.79 -9.94 12.68
N SER A 157 18.30 -9.63 13.88
CA SER A 157 18.41 -8.32 14.52
C SER A 157 18.05 -7.15 13.58
N LEU A 158 17.09 -7.38 12.65
CA LEU A 158 16.70 -6.45 11.61
C LEU A 158 15.37 -5.77 11.96
N VAL A 159 15.40 -4.45 11.99
CA VAL A 159 14.24 -3.59 12.26
C VAL A 159 13.90 -2.85 10.98
N VAL A 160 12.62 -2.86 10.62
CA VAL A 160 12.09 -2.12 9.47
C VAL A 160 11.30 -0.93 9.98
N GLY A 161 11.70 0.28 9.58
CA GLY A 161 11.04 1.54 9.94
C GLY A 161 10.46 2.26 8.71
N ASN A 162 9.40 3.04 8.91
CA ASN A 162 8.82 3.93 7.86
C ASN A 162 9.64 5.21 7.61
N LEU A 163 10.95 5.15 7.82
CA LEU A 163 11.87 6.24 7.51
C LEU A 163 12.71 5.77 6.34
N GLY A 164 12.71 6.50 5.24
CA GLY A 164 13.42 6.18 4.01
C GLY A 164 14.26 7.36 3.52
N ALA A 165 14.63 7.29 2.25
CA ALA A 165 15.41 8.34 1.59
C ALA A 165 14.63 9.67 1.53
N GLU A 166 13.31 9.64 1.41
CA GLU A 166 12.44 10.83 1.45
C GLU A 166 12.57 11.60 2.77
N GLN A 167 12.86 10.90 3.88
CA GLN A 167 13.07 11.48 5.21
C GLN A 167 14.56 11.77 5.49
N GLY A 168 15.43 11.67 4.48
CA GLY A 168 16.85 11.98 4.60
C GLY A 168 17.70 10.86 5.22
N VAL A 169 17.16 9.66 5.39
CA VAL A 169 17.90 8.52 5.92
C VAL A 169 18.91 8.03 4.89
N LYS A 170 20.15 7.81 5.33
CA LYS A 170 21.24 7.24 4.51
C LYS A 170 21.75 5.93 5.10
N ILE A 171 22.31 5.09 4.24
CA ILE A 171 23.02 3.88 4.65
C ILE A 171 24.15 4.28 5.60
N GLY A 172 24.25 3.61 6.74
CA GLY A 172 25.22 3.88 7.80
C GLY A 172 24.80 4.90 8.84
N MET A 173 23.67 5.59 8.66
CA MET A 173 23.17 6.57 9.63
C MET A 173 22.67 5.87 10.91
N PRO A 174 23.01 6.40 12.11
CA PRO A 174 22.47 5.87 13.36
C PRO A 174 21.03 6.38 13.58
N LEU A 175 20.14 5.47 13.98
CA LEU A 175 18.75 5.76 14.38
C LEU A 175 18.58 5.40 15.86
N ARG A 176 17.77 6.17 16.58
CA ARG A 176 17.44 5.89 17.98
C ARG A 176 16.00 5.43 18.12
N VAL A 177 15.78 4.37 18.89
CA VAL A 177 14.45 3.85 19.23
C VAL A 177 14.04 4.46 20.56
N MET A 178 12.98 5.26 20.54
CA MET A 178 12.44 5.95 21.70
C MET A 178 11.10 5.32 22.11
N ARG A 179 10.97 4.95 23.39
CA ARG A 179 9.69 4.52 24.01
C ARG A 179 9.48 5.32 25.28
N SER A 180 8.33 6.01 25.36
CA SER A 180 7.97 6.85 26.50
C SER A 180 9.05 7.86 26.91
N GLY A 181 9.77 8.42 25.94
CA GLY A 181 10.83 9.43 26.16
C GLY A 181 12.19 8.88 26.60
N ARG A 182 12.36 7.54 26.65
CA ARG A 182 13.66 6.91 26.91
C ARG A 182 14.21 6.24 25.66
N ASN A 183 15.53 6.37 25.45
CA ASN A 183 16.23 5.62 24.42
C ASN A 183 16.32 4.15 24.84
N ILE A 184 15.90 3.25 23.96
CA ILE A 184 15.97 1.80 24.18
C ILE A 184 17.20 1.22 23.48
N ALA A 185 17.42 1.63 22.23
CA ALA A 185 18.41 1.05 21.36
C ALA A 185 18.85 2.01 20.26
N THR A 186 20.12 1.90 19.88
CA THR A 186 20.71 2.56 18.72
C THR A 186 20.80 1.55 17.59
N LEU A 187 20.17 1.87 16.47
CA LEU A 187 20.16 1.09 15.25
C LEU A 187 21.10 1.71 14.22
N ARG A 188 21.69 0.91 13.34
CA ARG A 188 22.45 1.37 12.18
C ARG A 188 21.73 0.96 10.90
N VAL A 189 21.47 1.93 10.03
CA VAL A 189 20.80 1.68 8.77
C VAL A 189 21.71 0.90 7.82
N VAL A 190 21.20 -0.23 7.30
CA VAL A 190 21.92 -1.09 6.35
C VAL A 190 21.33 -1.03 4.95
N ASP A 191 20.04 -0.74 4.83
CA ASP A 191 19.33 -0.63 3.56
C ASP A 191 18.30 0.51 3.62
N VAL A 192 18.17 1.26 2.53
CA VAL A 192 17.24 2.40 2.43
C VAL A 192 16.50 2.32 1.10
N ARG A 193 15.18 2.41 1.18
CA ARG A 193 14.27 2.60 0.06
C ARG A 193 13.59 3.97 0.19
N ASP A 194 12.79 4.34 -0.81
CA ASP A 194 12.14 5.65 -0.87
C ASP A 194 11.37 5.98 0.44
N LYS A 195 10.59 5.01 0.95
CA LYS A 195 9.68 5.19 2.10
C LYS A 195 9.97 4.30 3.32
N ILE A 196 11.00 3.47 3.24
CA ILE A 196 11.26 2.42 4.24
C ILE A 196 12.78 2.24 4.40
N SER A 197 13.26 1.96 5.60
CA SER A 197 14.64 1.57 5.84
C SER A 197 14.72 0.28 6.66
N GLY A 198 15.75 -0.50 6.36
CA GLY A 198 16.20 -1.62 7.18
C GLY A 198 17.38 -1.17 8.03
N ALA A 199 17.28 -1.36 9.34
CA ALA A 199 18.33 -1.03 10.29
C ALA A 199 18.64 -2.23 11.18
N VAL A 200 19.91 -2.40 11.54
CA VAL A 200 20.39 -3.46 12.44
C VAL A 200 20.67 -2.88 13.81
N VAL A 201 20.37 -3.63 14.87
CA VAL A 201 20.63 -3.21 16.25
C VAL A 201 22.14 -3.19 16.52
N GLN A 202 22.71 -2.02 16.87
CA GLN A 202 24.13 -1.88 17.20
C GLN A 202 24.34 -1.92 18.72
N GLU A 203 23.59 -1.10 19.46
CA GLU A 203 23.70 -0.97 20.92
C GLU A 203 22.30 -0.99 21.53
N MET A 204 22.16 -1.73 22.63
CA MET A 204 20.94 -1.77 23.45
C MET A 204 21.28 -1.22 24.83
N ASP A 205 20.59 -0.16 25.24
CA ASP A 205 20.75 0.44 26.57
C ASP A 205 20.18 -0.48 27.66
N SER A 206 19.31 -1.44 27.31
CA SER A 206 18.76 -2.41 28.27
C SER A 206 18.47 -3.76 27.61
N ALA A 207 19.20 -4.80 28.05
CA ALA A 207 19.00 -6.18 27.60
C ALA A 207 17.59 -6.76 27.92
N LYS A 208 16.80 -6.06 28.76
CA LYS A 208 15.43 -6.42 29.13
C LYS A 208 14.36 -5.81 28.22
N ASP A 209 14.64 -4.72 27.51
CA ASP A 209 13.66 -4.01 26.69
C ASP A 209 13.82 -4.36 25.22
N ARG A 210 13.08 -5.37 24.78
CA ARG A 210 13.00 -5.71 23.35
C ARG A 210 12.28 -4.61 22.58
N ILE A 211 12.79 -4.31 21.39
CA ILE A 211 12.16 -3.40 20.42
C ILE A 211 10.81 -3.99 20.02
N LYS A 212 9.75 -3.19 20.04
CA LYS A 212 8.40 -3.62 19.67
C LYS A 212 7.89 -2.82 18.48
N VAL A 213 6.99 -3.44 17.73
CA VAL A 213 6.26 -2.76 16.67
C VAL A 213 5.49 -1.58 17.26
N GLY A 214 5.64 -0.40 16.66
CA GLY A 214 5.02 0.84 17.12
C GLY A 214 5.92 1.75 17.96
N ASP A 215 7.16 1.37 18.29
CA ASP A 215 8.12 2.28 18.91
C ASP A 215 8.47 3.45 17.97
N ARG A 216 8.78 4.63 18.55
CA ARG A 216 9.13 5.82 17.78
C ARG A 216 10.61 5.73 17.38
N LEU A 217 10.89 5.95 16.10
CA LEU A 217 12.23 6.04 15.56
C LEU A 217 12.57 7.51 15.35
N GLN A 218 13.73 7.94 15.85
CA GLN A 218 14.23 9.28 15.62
C GLN A 218 15.58 9.20 14.93
N VAL A 219 15.74 9.99 13.86
CA VAL A 219 17.02 10.11 13.17
C VAL A 219 17.96 10.98 14.01
N ASP A 220 19.12 10.44 14.41
CA ASP A 220 20.15 11.26 15.02
C ASP A 220 21.05 11.87 13.93
N ALA A 221 20.56 12.93 13.30
CA ALA A 221 21.38 13.74 12.41
C ALA A 221 22.29 14.66 13.23
N ARG A 222 23.20 14.09 14.03
CA ARG A 222 24.36 14.86 14.48
C ARG A 222 25.32 14.95 13.30
N PRO A 223 25.55 16.14 12.72
CA PRO A 223 26.64 16.30 11.78
C PRO A 223 27.92 16.10 12.59
N SER A 224 28.62 14.99 12.37
CA SER A 224 30.02 14.88 12.76
C SER A 224 30.80 15.88 11.90
N VAL A 225 30.87 17.12 12.36
CA VAL A 225 31.85 18.09 11.88
C VAL A 225 33.19 17.63 12.42
N SER A 226 33.85 16.77 11.65
CA SER A 226 35.28 16.53 11.74
C SER A 226 35.98 17.68 11.03
N GLN A 227 36.27 18.75 11.78
CA GLN A 227 37.44 19.58 11.46
C GLN A 227 38.67 18.82 11.96
N ASN A 228 39.56 18.48 11.03
CA ASN A 228 41.01 18.42 11.20
C ASN A 228 41.64 18.60 9.83
#